data_AF-A0A9P6D7A9-F1
#
_entry.id   AF-A0A9P6D7A9-F1
#
_cell.length_a   1.000
_cell.length_b   1.000
_cell.length_c   1.000
_cell.angle_alpha   90.00
_cell.angle_beta   90.00
_cell.angle_gamma   90.00
#
_symmetry.space_group_name_H-M   'P 1'
#
loop_
_entity.id
_entity.type
_entity.pdbx_description
1 polymer ?
#
loop_
_entity_poly.entity_id
_entity_poly.type
_entity_poly.pdbx_seq_one_letter_code
_entity_poly.pdbx_strand_id
1 'polypeptide(L)'
;MPLNKEDMSSLYAELLNRLVESGEWDRIKAVLEAKLNETGWKDQVKDQAKEQARQMEDLSFQVLLDKIKPTAEGMVTPAVKREVVAMLRQQVDRQCE
;
A
#
# COMPACT_ATOMS: atom_id res chain seq x y z
N MET A 1 -16.02 18.31 19.24
CA MET A 1 -14.57 18.42 19.55
C MET A 1 -13.80 17.85 18.37
N PRO A 2 -12.80 18.55 17.82
CA PRO A 2 -11.89 17.93 16.87
C PRO A 2 -10.96 16.98 17.63
N LEU A 3 -10.83 15.73 17.15
CA LEU A 3 -9.83 14.78 17.64
C LEU A 3 -8.44 15.35 17.37
N ASN A 4 -7.55 15.36 18.36
CA ASN A 4 -6.17 15.80 18.17
C ASN A 4 -5.43 14.80 17.27
N LYS A 5 -4.41 15.25 16.53
CA LYS A 5 -3.62 14.38 15.63
C LYS A 5 -3.02 13.17 16.32
N GLU A 6 -2.61 13.32 17.58
CA GLU A 6 -2.05 12.25 18.40
C GLU A 6 -3.11 11.18 18.72
N ASP A 7 -4.33 11.59 19.08
CA ASP A 7 -5.45 10.67 19.32
C ASP A 7 -5.81 9.88 18.06
N MET A 8 -5.81 10.54 16.90
CA MET A 8 -6.04 9.89 15.61
C MET A 8 -4.95 8.88 15.26
N SER A 9 -3.70 9.17 15.62
CA SER A 9 -2.57 8.26 15.40
C SER A 9 -2.64 7.03 16.31
N SER A 10 -3.02 7.21 17.59
CA SER A 10 -3.21 6.11 18.54
C SER A 10 -4.35 5.21 18.09
N LEU A 11 -5.50 5.78 17.74
CA LEU A 11 -6.66 5.04 17.25
C LEU A 11 -6.33 4.25 15.98
N TYR A 12 -5.58 4.87 15.05
CA TYR A 12 -5.11 4.18 13.85
C TYR A 12 -4.23 2.98 14.17
N ALA A 13 -3.28 3.12 15.11
CA ALA A 13 -2.39 2.04 15.51
C ALA A 13 -3.14 0.89 16.17
N GLU A 14 -4.10 1.19 17.05
CA GLU A 14 -4.93 0.16 17.70
C GLU A 14 -5.76 -0.62 16.69
N LEU A 15 -6.41 0.07 15.74
CA LEU A 15 -7.19 -0.54 14.68
C LEU A 15 -6.33 -1.43 13.78
N LEU A 16 -5.14 -0.95 13.40
CA LEU A 16 -4.20 -1.72 12.61
C LEU A 16 -3.74 -2.98 13.35
N ASN A 17 -3.41 -2.88 14.64
CA ASN A 17 -3.02 -4.02 15.46
C ASN A 17 -4.11 -5.09 15.49
N ARG A 18 -5.37 -4.71 15.68
CA ARG A 18 -6.49 -5.66 15.67
C ARG A 18 -6.70 -6.30 14.29
N LEU A 19 -6.53 -5.55 13.20
CA LEU A 19 -6.57 -6.11 11.83
C LEU A 19 -5.44 -7.12 11.58
N VAL A 20 -4.25 -6.88 12.16
CA VAL A 20 -3.12 -7.81 12.09
C VAL A 20 -3.40 -9.05 12.94
N GLU A 21 -3.85 -8.88 14.18
CA GLU A 21 -4.15 -10.00 15.11
C GLU A 21 -5.26 -10.91 14.60
N SER A 22 -6.28 -10.36 13.93
CA SER A 22 -7.34 -11.12 13.28
C SER A 22 -6.91 -11.80 11.96
N GLY A 23 -5.74 -11.45 11.42
CA GLY A 23 -5.26 -11.91 10.11
C GLY A 23 -5.98 -11.27 8.92
N GLU A 24 -6.91 -10.35 9.14
CA GLU A 24 -7.62 -9.66 8.05
C GLU A 24 -6.69 -8.73 7.27
N TRP A 25 -5.69 -8.15 7.95
CA TRP A 25 -4.65 -7.35 7.29
C TRP A 25 -3.90 -8.15 6.22
N ASP A 26 -3.48 -9.37 6.54
CA ASP A 26 -2.76 -10.25 5.61
C ASP A 26 -3.64 -10.65 4.43
N ARG A 27 -4.95 -10.88 4.67
CA ARG A 27 -5.91 -11.16 3.59
C ARG A 27 -6.08 -9.96 2.65
N ILE A 28 -6.26 -8.75 3.19
CA ILE A 28 -6.37 -7.53 2.39
C ILE A 28 -5.10 -7.32 1.57
N LYS A 29 -3.93 -7.51 2.20
CA LYS A 29 -2.63 -7.41 1.53
C LYS A 29 -2.49 -8.42 0.40
N ALA A 30 -2.88 -9.69 0.63
CA ALA A 30 -2.84 -10.73 -0.40
C ALA A 30 -3.73 -10.39 -1.60
N VAL A 31 -4.95 -9.85 -1.37
CA VAL A 31 -5.84 -9.42 -2.45
C VAL A 31 -5.25 -8.25 -3.23
N LEU A 32 -4.66 -7.26 -2.54
CA LEU A 32 -3.97 -6.16 -3.20
C LEU A 32 -2.80 -6.68 -4.06
N GLU A 33 -1.96 -7.55 -3.52
CA GLU A 33 -0.81 -8.14 -4.24
C GLU A 33 -1.26 -8.93 -5.48
N ALA A 34 -2.31 -9.75 -5.36
CA ALA A 34 -2.86 -10.51 -6.47
C ALA A 34 -3.34 -9.57 -7.60
N LYS A 35 -4.10 -8.53 -7.25
CA LYS A 35 -4.63 -7.57 -8.24
C LYS A 35 -3.53 -6.76 -8.92
N LEU A 36 -2.54 -6.29 -8.15
CA LEU A 36 -1.39 -5.60 -8.73
C LEU A 36 -0.65 -6.53 -9.70
N ASN A 37 -0.47 -7.80 -9.35
CA ASN A 37 0.15 -8.79 -10.22
C ASN A 37 -0.67 -9.02 -11.50
N GLU A 38 -1.99 -9.17 -11.41
CA GLU A 38 -2.90 -9.32 -12.56
C GLU A 38 -2.84 -8.14 -13.53
N THR A 39 -2.64 -6.92 -13.03
CA THR A 39 -2.46 -5.73 -13.88
C THR A 39 -1.06 -5.60 -14.50
N GLY A 40 -0.14 -6.53 -14.20
CA GLY A 40 1.26 -6.45 -14.61
C GLY A 40 2.06 -5.36 -13.87
N TRP A 41 1.51 -4.79 -12.80
CA TRP A 41 2.13 -3.67 -12.07
C TRP A 41 3.51 -4.06 -11.52
N LYS A 42 3.63 -5.25 -10.95
CA LYS A 42 4.88 -5.74 -10.35
C LYS A 42 6.01 -5.81 -11.37
N ASP A 43 5.71 -6.32 -12.57
CA ASP A 43 6.69 -6.44 -13.64
C ASP A 43 7.08 -5.07 -14.20
N GLN A 44 6.09 -4.19 -14.44
CA GLN A 44 6.35 -2.83 -14.91
C GLN A 44 7.21 -2.01 -13.92
N VAL A 45 6.92 -2.10 -12.62
CA VAL A 45 7.73 -1.43 -11.58
C VAL A 45 9.14 -2.00 -11.55
N LYS A 46 9.29 -3.33 -11.65
CA LYS A 46 10.61 -3.99 -11.68
C LYS A 46 11.42 -3.58 -12.91
N ASP A 47 10.80 -3.47 -14.07
CA ASP A 47 11.50 -3.12 -15.30
C ASP A 47 11.89 -1.64 -15.34
N GLN A 48 11.02 -0.75 -14.85
CA GLN A 48 11.39 0.66 -14.61
C GLN A 48 12.55 0.77 -13.61
N ALA A 49 12.54 -0.05 -12.55
CA ALA A 49 13.60 -0.07 -11.56
C ALA A 49 14.95 -0.47 -12.14
N LYS A 50 14.97 -1.52 -12.97
CA LYS A 50 16.20 -1.95 -13.65
C LYS A 50 16.71 -0.87 -14.60
N GLU A 51 15.83 -0.23 -15.35
CA GLU A 51 16.24 0.79 -16.32
C GLU A 51 16.83 2.02 -15.61
N GLN A 52 16.19 2.47 -14.52
CA GLN A 52 16.72 3.56 -13.70
C GLN A 52 18.06 3.18 -13.05
N ALA A 53 18.18 1.96 -12.52
CA ALA A 53 19.42 1.48 -11.91
C ALA A 53 20.59 1.41 -12.91
N ARG A 54 20.32 1.09 -14.18
CA ARG A 54 21.35 1.07 -15.25
C ARG A 54 21.86 2.46 -15.62
N GLN A 55 21.04 3.49 -15.42
CA GLN A 55 21.37 4.88 -15.73
C GLN A 55 22.02 5.60 -14.53
N MET A 56 22.10 4.96 -13.36
CA MET A 56 22.74 5.51 -12.18
C MET A 56 24.24 5.23 -12.22
N GLU A 57 25.03 6.30 -12.06
CA GLU A 57 26.49 6.21 -11.93
C GLU A 57 26.89 5.49 -10.63
N ASP A 58 26.28 5.92 -9.51
CA ASP A 58 26.38 5.25 -8.21
C ASP A 58 25.03 4.62 -7.83
N LEU A 59 25.00 3.29 -7.73
CA LEU A 59 23.79 2.56 -7.38
C LEU A 59 23.41 2.78 -5.90
N SER A 60 22.26 3.44 -5.68
CA SER A 60 21.68 3.65 -4.35
C SER A 60 20.23 3.21 -4.33
N PHE A 61 19.90 2.29 -3.43
CA PHE A 61 18.53 1.79 -3.27
C PHE A 61 17.57 2.91 -2.88
N GLN A 62 17.96 3.80 -1.96
CA GLN A 62 17.09 4.87 -1.50
C GLN A 62 16.74 5.83 -2.63
N VAL A 63 17.75 6.26 -3.40
CA VAL A 63 17.55 7.14 -4.56
C VAL A 63 16.68 6.46 -5.63
N LEU A 64 16.90 5.17 -5.86
CA LEU A 64 16.11 4.38 -6.80
C LEU A 64 14.64 4.28 -6.36
N LEU A 65 14.41 3.99 -5.07
CA LEU A 65 13.08 3.91 -4.48
C LEU A 65 12.34 5.25 -4.58
N ASP A 66 12.99 6.35 -4.22
CA ASP A 66 12.40 7.69 -4.24
C ASP A 66 12.02 8.14 -5.66
N LYS A 67 12.79 7.72 -6.68
CA LYS A 67 12.47 7.97 -8.09
C LYS A 67 11.29 7.15 -8.60
N ILE A 68 11.18 5.89 -8.19
CA ILE A 68 10.19 4.96 -8.74
C ILE A 68 8.87 5.03 -8.00
N LYS A 69 8.89 5.26 -6.69
CA LYS A 69 7.70 5.22 -5.83
C LYS A 69 6.55 6.08 -6.36
N PRO A 70 6.73 7.35 -6.76
CA PRO A 70 5.62 8.16 -7.28
C PRO A 70 4.97 7.56 -8.53
N THR A 71 5.79 7.04 -9.45
CA THR A 71 5.31 6.38 -10.67
C THR A 71 4.57 5.10 -10.34
N ALA A 72 5.13 4.26 -9.46
CA ALA A 72 4.53 3.02 -9.01
C ALA A 72 3.16 3.26 -8.34
N GLU A 73 3.04 4.27 -7.46
CA GLU A 73 1.77 4.64 -6.81
C GLU A 73 0.73 5.20 -7.80
N GLY A 74 1.20 5.88 -8.86
CA GLY A 74 0.37 6.39 -9.96
C GLY A 74 -0.16 5.30 -10.88
N MET A 75 0.58 4.20 -11.05
CA MET A 75 0.19 3.05 -11.88
C MET A 75 -0.92 2.21 -11.23
N VAL A 76 -1.15 2.33 -9.92
CA VAL A 76 -2.23 1.61 -9.25
C VAL A 76 -3.58 2.16 -9.72
N THR A 77 -4.35 1.32 -10.41
CA THR A 77 -5.60 1.74 -11.04
C THR A 77 -6.65 2.18 -10.00
N PRO A 78 -7.55 3.11 -10.35
CA PRO A 78 -8.64 3.53 -9.46
C PRO A 78 -9.59 2.39 -9.06
N ALA A 79 -9.71 1.36 -9.90
CA ALA A 79 -10.51 0.17 -9.58
C ALA A 79 -9.91 -0.60 -8.41
N VAL A 80 -8.60 -0.92 -8.47
CA VAL A 80 -7.89 -1.64 -7.40
C VAL A 80 -7.91 -0.82 -6.10
N LYS A 81 -7.66 0.50 -6.16
CA LYS A 81 -7.74 1.37 -4.97
C LYS A 81 -9.11 1.33 -4.32
N ARG A 82 -10.19 1.48 -5.11
CA ARG A 82 -11.57 1.47 -4.58
C ARG A 82 -11.91 0.16 -3.89
N GLU A 83 -11.54 -0.96 -4.48
CA GLU A 83 -11.86 -2.28 -3.94
C GLU A 83 -11.13 -2.55 -2.62
N VAL A 84 -9.82 -2.28 -2.56
CA VAL A 84 -9.03 -2.46 -1.33
C VAL A 84 -9.51 -1.51 -0.23
N VAL A 85 -9.86 -0.27 -0.57
CA VAL A 85 -10.46 0.68 0.39
C VAL A 85 -11.82 0.20 0.88
N ALA A 86 -12.65 -0.41 0.03
CA ALA A 86 -13.93 -0.98 0.45
C ALA A 86 -13.74 -2.15 1.44
N MET A 87 -12.75 -3.02 1.19
CA MET A 87 -12.39 -4.11 2.11
C MET A 87 -11.91 -3.55 3.46
N LEU A 88 -11.03 -2.55 3.45
CA LEU A 88 -10.57 -1.90 4.68
C LEU A 88 -11.75 -1.31 5.46
N ARG A 89 -12.64 -0.55 4.81
CA ARG A 89 -13.84 0.00 5.46
C ARG A 89 -14.69 -1.07 6.11
N GLN A 90 -14.97 -2.17 5.41
CA GLN A 90 -15.75 -3.28 5.94
C GLN A 90 -15.14 -3.89 7.21
N GLN A 91 -13.81 -4.04 7.27
CA GLN A 91 -13.16 -4.59 8.47
C GLN A 91 -13.13 -3.59 9.61
N VAL A 92 -12.95 -2.30 9.32
CA VAL A 92 -13.02 -1.25 10.33
C VAL A 92 -14.41 -1.17 10.93
N ASP A 93 -15.45 -1.15 10.11
CA ASP A 93 -16.85 -1.11 10.56
C ASP A 93 -17.16 -2.31 11.48
N ARG A 94 -16.72 -3.52 11.10
CA ARG A 94 -16.89 -4.74 11.91
C ARG A 94 -16.19 -4.68 13.28
N GLN A 95 -15.09 -3.95 13.40
CA GLN A 95 -14.35 -3.85 14.66
C GLN A 95 -14.81 -2.70 15.56
N CYS A 96 -15.70 -1.84 15.06
CA CYS A 96 -16.33 -0.76 15.80
C CYS A 96 -17.73 -1.11 16.33
N GLU A 97 -18.32 -2.23 15.89
CA GLU A 97 -19.50 -2.87 16.49
C GLU A 97 -19.12 -3.71 17.72
#